data_AF-A0A5N7MKT5-F1
#
_entry.id   AF-A0A5N7MKT5-F1
#
_cell.length_a   1.000
_cell.length_b   1.000
_cell.length_c   1.000
_cell.angle_alpha   90.00
_cell.angle_beta   90.00
_cell.angle_gamma   90.00
#
_symmetry.space_group_name_H-M   'P 1'
#
loop_
_entity.id
_entity.type
_entity.pdbx_description
1 polymer ?
#
loop_
_entity_poly.entity_id
_entity_poly.type
_entity_poly.pdbx_seq_one_letter_code
_entity_poly.pdbx_strand_id
1 'polypeptide(L)'
;MALTSKVIDGDLLMLRIMFPDGSTVTVTADRDGKSVSVAPNDGKLAERLSSIFHWGTDRVGEPGYPFTSLNQLIYGMETLARSAMSVEQFIEGLREVLEVSGKPPEPQIGIRTPSFTVVDLSPSGNGWFVDARFQSGERFKLAINKASIGWVADPPEPTRDQAIMKLLSRLKGAPVPTDEDLALLVMEVAHYSSDIAGWLQGLHSAISEE
;
A
#
# COMPACT_ATOMS: atom_id res chain seq x y z
N MET A 1 -10.82 29.54 5.25
CA MET A 1 -9.80 28.48 5.34
C MET A 1 -10.47 27.23 5.92
N ALA A 2 -10.25 26.06 5.34
CA ALA A 2 -10.82 24.82 5.89
C ALA A 2 -10.18 24.42 7.23
N LEU A 3 -10.97 23.77 8.10
CA LEU A 3 -10.50 23.16 9.34
C LEU A 3 -10.23 21.67 9.08
N THR A 4 -9.07 21.17 9.49
CA THR A 4 -8.68 19.76 9.30
C THR A 4 -8.47 19.05 10.63
N SER A 5 -8.85 17.78 10.69
CA SER A 5 -8.55 16.85 11.78
C SER A 5 -8.04 15.54 11.19
N LYS A 6 -6.96 15.01 11.75
CA LYS A 6 -6.29 13.79 11.25
C LYS A 6 -6.10 12.80 12.39
N VAL A 7 -6.35 11.52 12.09
CA VAL A 7 -6.00 10.38 12.94
C VAL A 7 -5.13 9.43 12.13
N ILE A 8 -3.97 9.08 12.67
CA ILE A 8 -3.10 8.03 12.16
C ILE A 8 -2.83 7.12 13.35
N ASP A 9 -3.46 5.95 13.38
CA ASP A 9 -3.34 4.99 14.48
C ASP A 9 -3.31 3.56 13.94
N GLY A 10 -2.13 2.92 14.05
CA GLY A 10 -1.88 1.63 13.41
C GLY A 10 -2.17 1.70 11.91
N ASP A 11 -3.16 0.93 11.47
CA ASP A 11 -3.60 0.87 10.07
C ASP A 11 -4.72 1.85 9.74
N LEU A 12 -5.27 2.58 10.72
CA LEU A 12 -6.31 3.57 10.49
C LEU A 12 -5.69 4.92 10.11
N LEU A 13 -6.02 5.36 8.90
CA LEU A 13 -5.83 6.72 8.42
C LEU A 13 -7.19 7.38 8.27
N MET A 14 -7.40 8.49 8.96
CA MET A 14 -8.62 9.30 8.82
C MET A 14 -8.26 10.77 8.67
N LEU A 15 -8.81 11.42 7.65
CA LEU A 15 -8.72 12.85 7.43
C LEU A 15 -10.14 13.43 7.32
N ARG A 16 -10.48 14.34 8.23
CA ARG A 16 -11.72 15.11 8.22
C ARG A 16 -11.43 16.56 7.88
N ILE A 17 -12.14 17.11 6.90
CA ILE A 17 -11.98 18.47 6.39
C ILE A 17 -13.33 19.18 6.46
N MET A 18 -13.40 20.34 7.12
CA MET A 18 -14.59 21.20 7.16
C MET A 18 -14.31 22.48 6.39
N PHE A 19 -15.06 22.71 5.32
CA PHE A 19 -14.91 23.88 4.46
C PHE A 19 -15.74 25.08 4.96
N PRO A 20 -15.34 26.32 4.62
CA PRO A 20 -16.09 27.53 4.98
C PRO A 20 -17.53 27.59 4.45
N ASP A 21 -17.83 26.88 3.36
CA ASP A 21 -19.18 26.77 2.78
C ASP A 21 -20.12 25.85 3.57
N GLY A 22 -19.63 25.24 4.66
CA GLY A 22 -20.37 24.29 5.50
C GLY A 22 -20.23 22.84 5.08
N SER A 23 -19.57 22.54 3.95
CA SER A 23 -19.33 21.19 3.48
C SER A 23 -18.27 20.49 4.33
N THR A 24 -18.43 19.20 4.56
CA THR A 24 -17.46 18.36 5.27
C THR A 24 -17.08 17.16 4.43
N VAL A 25 -15.78 16.91 4.28
CA VAL A 25 -15.21 15.72 3.67
C VAL A 25 -14.63 14.84 4.76
N THR A 26 -14.89 13.54 4.71
CA THR A 26 -14.18 12.55 5.53
C THR A 26 -13.60 11.49 4.61
N VAL A 27 -12.30 11.28 4.73
CA VAL A 27 -11.53 10.28 4.00
C VAL A 27 -10.98 9.30 5.04
N THR A 28 -11.20 8.01 4.83
CA THR A 28 -10.68 6.96 5.69
C THR A 28 -9.98 5.90 4.84
N ALA A 29 -8.83 5.42 5.29
CA ALA A 29 -8.19 4.24 4.75
C ALA A 29 -7.75 3.37 5.93
N ASP A 30 -8.23 2.13 5.96
CA ASP A 30 -7.90 1.12 6.96
C ASP A 30 -7.84 -0.27 6.33
N ARG A 31 -7.76 -1.31 7.16
CA ARG A 31 -7.76 -2.72 6.71
C ARG A 31 -9.07 -3.14 6.02
N ASP A 32 -10.18 -2.50 6.35
CA ASP A 32 -11.50 -2.79 5.80
C ASP A 32 -11.73 -2.05 4.47
N GLY A 33 -10.89 -1.07 4.16
CA GLY A 33 -10.75 -0.47 2.84
C GLY A 33 -10.64 1.04 2.88
N LYS A 34 -10.90 1.66 1.73
CA LYS A 34 -10.83 3.10 1.54
C LYS A 34 -12.25 3.64 1.39
N SER A 35 -12.60 4.67 2.15
CA SER A 35 -13.92 5.30 2.07
C SER A 35 -13.82 6.82 2.04
N VAL A 36 -14.73 7.44 1.31
CA VAL A 36 -14.87 8.89 1.22
C VAL A 36 -16.33 9.26 1.37
N SER A 37 -16.61 10.24 2.22
CA SER A 37 -17.95 10.79 2.42
C SER A 37 -17.92 12.32 2.37
N VAL A 38 -19.02 12.90 1.88
CA VAL A 38 -19.24 14.36 1.80
C VAL A 38 -20.56 14.68 2.47
N ALA A 39 -20.58 15.69 3.33
CA ALA A 39 -21.77 16.19 4.03
C ALA A 39 -21.96 17.69 3.76
N PRO A 40 -23.20 18.19 3.53
CA PRO A 40 -24.44 17.42 3.36
C PRO A 40 -24.32 16.46 2.17
N ASN A 41 -25.03 15.33 2.23
CA ASN A 41 -24.79 14.17 1.37
C ASN A 41 -24.82 14.54 -0.13
N ASP A 42 -23.64 14.57 -0.75
CA ASP A 42 -23.46 14.76 -2.19
C ASP A 42 -22.74 13.55 -2.76
N GLY A 43 -23.53 12.60 -3.28
CA GLY A 43 -23.00 11.35 -3.81
C GLY A 43 -22.08 11.54 -5.01
N LYS A 44 -22.27 12.59 -5.82
CA LYS A 44 -21.42 12.85 -6.99
C LYS A 44 -20.06 13.39 -6.57
N LEU A 45 -20.01 14.30 -5.61
CA LEU A 45 -18.75 14.81 -5.06
C LEU A 45 -18.01 13.70 -4.30
N ALA A 46 -18.72 12.90 -3.50
CA ALA A 46 -18.14 11.77 -2.79
C ALA A 46 -17.53 10.74 -3.75
N GLU A 47 -18.23 10.38 -4.82
CA GLU A 47 -17.73 9.46 -5.85
C GLU A 47 -16.48 10.01 -6.55
N ARG A 48 -16.52 11.28 -7.01
CA ARG A 48 -15.38 11.91 -7.68
C ARG A 48 -14.15 11.97 -6.80
N LEU A 49 -14.30 12.38 -5.54
CA LEU A 49 -13.19 12.45 -4.60
C LEU A 49 -12.69 11.04 -4.24
N SER A 50 -13.60 10.09 -4.08
CA SER A 50 -13.27 8.67 -3.87
C SER A 50 -12.39 8.16 -5.00
N SER A 51 -12.75 8.38 -6.28
CA SER A 51 -11.93 7.93 -7.41
C SER A 51 -10.53 8.52 -7.41
N ILE A 52 -10.38 9.81 -7.09
CA ILE A 52 -9.07 10.48 -7.02
C ILE A 52 -8.24 9.92 -5.84
N PHE A 53 -8.87 9.73 -4.68
CA PHE A 53 -8.21 9.18 -3.51
C PHE A 53 -7.75 7.74 -3.73
N HIS A 54 -8.59 6.90 -4.33
CA HIS A 54 -8.21 5.53 -4.71
C HIS A 54 -7.05 5.55 -5.70
N TRP A 55 -7.15 6.31 -6.78
CA TRP A 55 -6.07 6.45 -7.77
C TRP A 55 -4.75 6.90 -7.11
N GLY A 56 -4.80 7.89 -6.23
CA GLY A 56 -3.62 8.43 -5.58
C GLY A 56 -3.01 7.47 -4.55
N THR A 57 -3.84 6.72 -3.83
CA THR A 57 -3.37 5.72 -2.87
C THR A 57 -2.81 4.47 -3.56
N ASP A 58 -3.35 4.09 -4.72
CA ASP A 58 -2.88 2.93 -5.50
C ASP A 58 -1.50 3.17 -6.14
N ARG A 59 -1.14 4.43 -6.40
CA ARG A 59 0.15 4.82 -6.99
C ARG A 59 1.24 5.17 -5.98
N VAL A 60 0.91 5.18 -4.69
CA VAL A 60 1.90 5.46 -3.65
C VAL A 60 3.10 4.52 -3.80
N GLY A 61 4.29 5.11 -3.88
CA GLY A 61 5.54 4.36 -4.06
C GLY A 61 5.91 4.05 -5.52
N GLU A 62 5.08 4.39 -6.50
CA GLU A 62 5.46 4.29 -7.92
C GLU A 62 6.61 5.28 -8.26
N PRO A 63 7.60 4.87 -9.07
CA PRO A 63 8.63 5.79 -9.57
C PRO A 63 8.02 6.97 -10.33
N GLY A 64 8.38 8.19 -9.93
CA GLY A 64 7.87 9.42 -10.54
C GLY A 64 6.53 9.91 -9.97
N TYR A 65 5.92 9.19 -9.04
CA TYR A 65 4.76 9.66 -8.30
C TYR A 65 5.19 10.51 -7.07
N PRO A 66 4.54 11.65 -6.79
CA PRO A 66 4.98 12.59 -5.75
C PRO A 66 4.92 12.07 -4.30
N PHE A 67 4.23 10.96 -4.03
CA PHE A 67 4.06 10.44 -2.68
C PHE A 67 4.61 9.01 -2.54
N THR A 68 5.52 8.83 -1.57
CA THR A 68 6.15 7.53 -1.30
C THR A 68 5.49 6.75 -0.16
N SER A 69 4.49 7.32 0.52
CA SER A 69 3.67 6.61 1.51
C SER A 69 2.24 7.18 1.59
N LEU A 70 1.29 6.39 2.10
CA LEU A 70 -0.08 6.84 2.38
C LEU A 70 -0.10 8.01 3.37
N ASN A 71 0.82 8.00 4.33
CA ASN A 71 1.02 9.11 5.26
C ASN A 71 1.33 10.42 4.51
N GLN A 72 2.30 10.40 3.59
CA GLN A 72 2.65 11.58 2.79
C GLN A 72 1.50 12.07 1.93
N LEU A 73 0.73 11.16 1.31
CA LEU A 73 -0.48 11.51 0.56
C LEU A 73 -1.50 12.24 1.46
N ILE A 74 -1.76 11.72 2.66
CA ILE A 74 -2.68 12.35 3.64
C ILE A 74 -2.17 13.71 4.10
N TYR A 75 -0.86 13.88 4.33
CA TYR A 75 -0.26 15.20 4.63
C TYR A 75 -0.40 16.18 3.45
N GLY A 76 -0.23 15.71 2.21
CA GLY A 76 -0.46 16.50 1.01
C GLY A 76 -1.92 16.96 0.89
N MET A 77 -2.87 16.04 1.09
CA MET A 77 -4.30 16.34 1.12
C MET A 77 -4.66 17.33 2.22
N GLU A 78 -4.10 17.19 3.42
CA GLU A 78 -4.32 18.13 4.53
C GLU A 78 -3.82 19.54 4.18
N THR A 79 -2.62 19.64 3.60
CA THR A 79 -2.00 20.91 3.20
C THR A 79 -2.83 21.62 2.13
N LEU A 80 -3.30 20.86 1.14
CA LEU A 80 -4.17 21.38 0.08
C LEU A 80 -5.53 21.83 0.62
N ALA A 81 -6.14 21.03 1.50
CA ALA A 81 -7.43 21.33 2.11
C ALA A 81 -7.42 22.66 2.85
N ARG A 82 -6.34 22.97 3.58
CA ARG A 82 -6.18 24.26 4.27
C ARG A 82 -6.23 25.45 3.30
N SER A 83 -5.79 25.28 2.06
CA SER A 83 -5.81 26.37 1.07
C SER A 83 -7.13 26.48 0.29
N ALA A 84 -8.04 25.52 0.44
CA ALA A 84 -9.30 25.45 -0.28
C ALA A 84 -10.47 26.08 0.51
N MET A 85 -11.43 26.63 -0.24
CA MET A 85 -12.65 27.28 0.28
C MET A 85 -13.92 26.44 0.04
N SER A 86 -13.85 25.42 -0.82
CA SER A 86 -14.93 24.44 -1.07
C SER A 86 -14.36 23.06 -1.43
N VAL A 87 -15.24 22.05 -1.45
CA VAL A 87 -14.89 20.67 -1.85
C VAL A 87 -14.40 20.61 -3.29
N GLU A 88 -15.00 21.37 -4.20
CA GLU A 88 -14.61 21.44 -5.61
C GLU A 88 -13.20 22.01 -5.77
N GLN A 89 -12.89 23.11 -5.08
CA GLN A 89 -11.56 23.69 -5.12
C GLN A 89 -10.50 22.72 -4.60
N PHE A 90 -10.85 21.95 -3.56
CA PHE A 90 -10.00 20.88 -3.04
C PHE A 90 -9.81 19.74 -4.06
N ILE A 91 -10.88 19.28 -4.73
CA ILE A 91 -10.82 18.25 -5.76
C ILE A 91 -9.92 18.67 -6.93
N GLU A 92 -10.05 19.90 -7.42
CA GLU A 92 -9.25 20.39 -8.55
C GLU A 92 -7.77 20.51 -8.17
N GLY A 93 -7.47 21.09 -7.00
CA GLY A 93 -6.08 21.15 -6.52
C GLY A 93 -5.47 19.76 -6.28
N LEU A 94 -6.29 18.77 -5.90
CA LEU A 94 -5.79 17.42 -5.65
C LEU A 94 -5.42 16.74 -6.96
N ARG A 95 -6.20 16.96 -8.04
CA ARG A 95 -5.87 16.47 -9.38
C ARG A 95 -4.57 17.06 -9.93
N GLU A 96 -4.33 18.34 -9.65
CA GLU A 96 -3.13 19.06 -10.08
C GLU A 96 -1.87 18.52 -9.37
N VAL A 97 -1.92 18.42 -8.03
CA VAL A 97 -0.81 17.89 -7.21
C VAL A 97 -0.47 16.44 -7.57
N LEU A 98 -1.49 15.66 -7.93
CA LEU A 98 -1.35 14.26 -8.30
C LEU A 98 -0.83 14.04 -9.73
N GLU A 99 -0.57 15.11 -10.49
CA GLU A 99 -0.19 15.03 -11.91
C GLU A 99 -1.10 14.07 -12.71
N VAL A 100 -2.42 14.24 -12.59
CA VAL A 100 -3.36 13.62 -13.55
C VAL A 100 -3.22 14.34 -14.91
N SER A 101 -2.05 14.20 -15.52
CA SER A 101 -1.66 14.77 -16.81
C SER A 101 -2.14 13.84 -17.92
N GLY A 102 -3.43 13.92 -18.24
CA GLY A 102 -4.05 13.19 -19.34
C GLY A 102 -5.55 13.07 -19.12
N LYS A 103 -6.33 13.33 -20.18
CA LYS A 103 -7.81 13.26 -20.22
C LYS A 103 -8.40 12.15 -19.33
N PRO A 104 -9.57 12.38 -18.70
CA PRO A 104 -10.20 11.43 -17.80
C PRO A 104 -10.44 10.08 -18.52
N PRO A 105 -10.08 8.92 -17.93
CA PRO A 105 -10.58 7.65 -18.43
C PRO A 105 -12.07 7.58 -18.10
N GLU A 106 -12.89 7.30 -19.11
CA GLU A 106 -14.29 6.97 -18.94
C GLU A 106 -14.47 5.78 -17.99
N PRO A 107 -15.56 5.75 -17.19
CA PRO A 107 -15.81 4.69 -16.23
C PRO A 107 -16.05 3.38 -16.98
N GLN A 108 -15.03 2.52 -17.06
CA GLN A 108 -15.20 1.16 -17.55
C GLN A 108 -15.67 0.27 -16.39
N ILE A 109 -16.98 0.08 -16.35
CA ILE A 109 -17.63 -1.02 -15.64
C ILE A 109 -17.03 -2.31 -16.19
N GLY A 110 -16.16 -2.96 -15.41
CA GLY A 110 -15.54 -4.21 -15.80
C GLY A 110 -14.66 -4.73 -14.68
N ILE A 111 -15.17 -5.72 -13.95
CA ILE A 111 -14.44 -6.51 -12.95
C ILE A 111 -13.11 -6.95 -13.58
N ARG A 112 -11.99 -6.35 -13.16
CA ARG A 112 -10.64 -6.77 -13.56
C ARG A 112 -9.91 -7.37 -12.37
N THR A 113 -9.51 -8.62 -12.54
CA THR A 113 -8.55 -9.36 -11.72
C THR A 113 -7.26 -8.52 -11.59
N PRO A 114 -6.68 -8.36 -10.37
CA PRO A 114 -5.53 -7.49 -10.17
C PRO A 114 -4.28 -7.98 -10.92
N SER A 115 -3.52 -7.03 -11.47
CA SER A 115 -2.42 -7.26 -12.43
C SER A 115 -1.02 -7.20 -11.83
N PHE A 116 -0.87 -7.20 -10.50
CA PHE A 116 0.42 -7.05 -9.81
C PHE A 116 0.52 -7.96 -8.58
N THR A 117 1.74 -8.37 -8.23
CA THR A 117 2.00 -9.11 -6.99
C THR A 117 1.77 -8.17 -5.81
N VAL A 118 0.75 -8.46 -5.00
CA VAL A 118 0.41 -7.68 -3.80
C VAL A 118 1.26 -8.21 -2.65
N VAL A 119 1.99 -7.33 -1.95
CA VAL A 119 2.80 -7.73 -0.80
C VAL A 119 2.49 -6.81 0.38
N ASP A 120 2.04 -7.40 1.48
CA ASP A 120 1.77 -6.71 2.75
C ASP A 120 2.90 -7.01 3.74
N LEU A 121 3.56 -5.97 4.26
CA LEU A 121 4.53 -6.07 5.35
C LEU A 121 3.91 -5.49 6.62
N SER A 122 3.90 -6.25 7.71
CA SER A 122 3.35 -5.79 8.99
C SER A 122 4.22 -6.23 10.18
N PRO A 123 4.39 -5.39 11.20
CA PRO A 123 5.02 -5.80 12.45
C PRO A 123 4.12 -6.78 13.22
N SER A 124 4.73 -7.75 13.89
CA SER A 124 4.05 -8.77 14.68
C SER A 124 4.71 -9.02 16.01
N GLY A 125 4.24 -8.37 17.07
CA GLY A 125 4.71 -8.57 18.44
C GLY A 125 6.23 -8.34 18.58
N ASN A 126 7.01 -9.40 18.36
CA ASN A 126 8.48 -9.43 18.40
C ASN A 126 9.12 -9.77 17.02
N GLY A 127 8.47 -9.43 15.91
CA GLY A 127 8.87 -9.83 14.57
C GLY A 127 8.10 -9.13 13.45
N TRP A 128 8.14 -9.70 12.26
CA TRP A 128 7.57 -9.18 11.02
C TRP A 128 6.78 -10.27 10.29
N PHE A 129 5.68 -9.88 9.67
CA PHE A 129 4.90 -10.69 8.75
C PHE A 129 4.97 -10.12 7.34
N VAL A 130 5.24 -10.98 6.37
CA VAL A 130 5.12 -10.67 4.94
C VAL A 130 4.02 -11.57 4.35
N ASP A 131 2.99 -10.99 3.75
CA ASP A 131 1.94 -11.72 3.02
C ASP A 131 2.01 -11.30 1.56
N ALA A 132 2.47 -12.19 0.68
CA ALA A 132 2.62 -11.92 -0.75
C ALA A 132 1.58 -12.72 -1.53
N ARG A 133 0.96 -12.09 -2.52
CA ARG A 133 0.02 -12.69 -3.48
C ARG A 133 0.47 -12.34 -4.89
N PHE A 134 0.94 -13.36 -5.60
CA PHE A 134 1.49 -13.25 -6.93
C PHE A 134 0.42 -13.16 -8.02
N GLN A 135 0.85 -12.65 -9.18
CA GLN A 135 0.04 -12.59 -10.40
C GLN A 135 -0.43 -13.97 -10.85
N SER A 136 0.39 -15.01 -10.64
CA SER A 136 0.05 -16.41 -10.90
C SER A 136 -1.13 -16.93 -10.07
N GLY A 137 -1.52 -16.19 -9.02
CA GLY A 137 -2.54 -16.58 -8.04
C GLY A 137 -1.95 -17.26 -6.81
N GLU A 138 -0.67 -17.64 -6.85
CA GLU A 138 0.08 -18.18 -5.72
C GLU A 138 0.25 -17.13 -4.62
N ARG A 139 0.37 -17.58 -3.38
CA ARG A 139 0.57 -16.71 -2.22
C ARG A 139 1.57 -17.32 -1.27
N PHE A 140 2.20 -16.47 -0.49
CA PHE A 140 2.90 -16.92 0.69
C PHE A 140 2.67 -16.02 1.89
N LYS A 141 2.82 -16.61 3.07
CA LYS A 141 2.94 -15.89 4.33
C LYS A 141 4.25 -16.25 4.98
N LEU A 142 5.03 -15.23 5.33
CA LEU A 142 6.29 -15.34 6.04
C LEU A 142 6.17 -14.67 7.40
N ALA A 143 6.53 -15.40 8.45
CA ALA A 143 6.68 -14.90 9.81
C ALA A 143 8.17 -14.89 10.17
N ILE A 144 8.75 -13.72 10.43
CA ILE A 144 10.13 -13.57 10.87
C ILE A 144 10.08 -13.06 12.30
N ASN A 145 10.76 -13.70 13.24
CA ASN A 145 10.94 -13.16 14.59
C ASN A 145 12.34 -13.52 15.08
N LYS A 146 12.77 -13.01 16.23
CA LYS A 146 14.13 -13.28 16.73
C LYS A 146 14.50 -14.77 16.83
N ALA A 147 13.56 -15.64 17.18
CA ALA A 147 13.82 -17.06 17.45
C ALA A 147 13.64 -17.98 16.22
N SER A 148 12.78 -17.64 15.27
CA SER A 148 12.40 -18.52 14.16
C SER A 148 12.00 -17.78 12.89
N ILE A 149 11.83 -18.54 11.81
CA ILE A 149 11.15 -18.13 10.59
C ILE A 149 10.06 -19.18 10.32
N GLY A 150 8.86 -18.73 9.97
CA GLY A 150 7.75 -19.57 9.53
C GLY A 150 7.33 -19.18 8.12
N TRP A 151 7.03 -20.17 7.28
CA TRP A 151 6.63 -20.00 5.89
C TRP A 151 5.41 -20.87 5.60
N VAL A 152 4.45 -20.34 4.84
CA VAL A 152 3.31 -21.08 4.29
C VAL A 152 3.04 -20.59 2.89
N ALA A 153 2.92 -21.49 1.91
CA ALA A 153 2.47 -21.19 0.55
C ALA A 153 1.02 -21.64 0.32
N ASP A 154 0.31 -20.93 -0.56
CA ASP A 154 -1.02 -21.30 -1.07
C ASP A 154 -1.04 -21.13 -2.61
N PRO A 155 -1.18 -22.22 -3.40
CA PRO A 155 -1.31 -23.61 -2.96
C PRO A 155 -0.02 -24.14 -2.28
N PRO A 156 -0.12 -25.17 -1.42
CA PRO A 156 1.04 -25.74 -0.75
C PRO A 156 2.05 -26.32 -1.74
N GLU A 157 3.33 -25.99 -1.60
CA GLU A 157 4.41 -26.47 -2.47
C GLU A 157 5.50 -27.25 -1.68
N PRO A 158 5.22 -28.49 -1.27
CA PRO A 158 6.11 -29.26 -0.39
C PRO A 158 7.50 -29.51 -0.99
N THR A 159 7.64 -29.48 -2.32
CA THR A 159 8.94 -29.64 -2.99
C THR A 159 9.82 -28.40 -2.88
N ARG A 160 9.24 -27.19 -2.81
CA ARG A 160 9.99 -25.92 -2.72
C ARG A 160 10.15 -25.43 -1.29
N ASP A 161 9.23 -25.81 -0.38
CA ASP A 161 9.25 -25.40 1.03
C ASP A 161 10.60 -25.69 1.72
N GLN A 162 11.21 -26.85 1.48
CA GLN A 162 12.50 -27.19 2.09
C GLN A 162 13.65 -26.30 1.59
N ALA A 163 13.63 -25.91 0.31
CA ALA A 163 14.63 -25.03 -0.28
C ALA A 163 14.47 -23.59 0.24
N ILE A 164 13.23 -23.10 0.28
CA ILE A 164 12.85 -21.78 0.80
C ILE A 164 13.27 -21.66 2.27
N MET A 165 12.90 -22.62 3.11
CA MET A 165 13.25 -22.61 4.53
C MET A 165 14.75 -22.66 4.78
N LYS A 166 15.50 -23.40 3.96
CA LYS A 166 16.98 -23.44 4.04
C LYS A 166 17.60 -22.10 3.66
N LEU A 167 17.06 -21.41 2.66
CA LEU A 167 17.54 -20.10 2.21
C LEU A 167 17.26 -19.01 3.24
N LEU A 168 16.03 -18.93 3.73
CA LEU A 168 15.62 -17.94 4.73
C LEU A 168 16.38 -18.11 6.05
N SER A 169 16.64 -19.35 6.47
CA SER A 169 17.45 -19.63 7.65
C SER A 169 18.91 -19.18 7.50
N ARG A 170 19.47 -19.26 6.28
CA ARG A 170 20.81 -18.74 5.99
C ARG A 170 20.85 -17.22 6.02
N LEU A 171 19.89 -16.56 5.37
CA LEU A 171 19.75 -15.11 5.38
C LEU A 171 19.72 -14.55 6.80
N LYS A 172 18.95 -15.18 7.70
CA LYS A 172 18.87 -14.77 9.10
C LYS A 172 20.12 -15.05 9.92
N GLY A 173 20.91 -16.05 9.53
CA GLY A 173 22.18 -16.38 10.18
C GLY A 173 23.36 -15.53 9.70
N ALA A 174 23.18 -14.70 8.67
CA ALA A 174 24.19 -13.81 8.14
C ALA A 174 24.49 -12.66 9.15
N PRO A 175 25.72 -12.11 9.17
CA PRO A 175 26.15 -11.17 10.19
C PRO A 175 25.52 -9.77 10.12
N VAL A 176 24.63 -9.48 9.16
CA VAL A 176 24.20 -8.11 8.84
C VAL A 176 22.68 -7.83 8.90
N PRO A 177 21.72 -8.72 8.57
CA PRO A 177 20.32 -8.28 8.56
C PRO A 177 19.68 -8.36 9.94
N THR A 178 19.06 -7.25 10.38
CA THR A 178 18.04 -7.31 11.42
C THR A 178 16.80 -8.07 10.92
N ASP A 179 15.90 -8.49 11.81
CA ASP A 179 14.64 -9.14 11.41
C ASP A 179 13.80 -8.23 10.49
N GLU A 180 13.95 -6.90 10.61
CA GLU A 180 13.31 -5.89 9.74
C GLU A 180 13.95 -5.83 8.36
N ASP A 181 15.29 -5.78 8.29
CA ASP A 181 16.02 -5.78 7.00
C ASP A 181 15.72 -7.05 6.21
N LEU A 182 15.62 -8.20 6.90
CA LEU A 182 15.22 -9.45 6.27
C LEU A 182 13.79 -9.41 5.74
N ALA A 183 12.86 -8.80 6.49
CA ALA A 183 11.47 -8.67 6.08
C ALA A 183 11.31 -7.71 4.88
N LEU A 184 12.06 -6.60 4.88
CA LEU A 184 12.13 -5.64 3.78
C LEU A 184 12.73 -6.27 2.52
N LEU A 185 13.83 -7.02 2.64
CA LEU A 185 14.45 -7.74 1.52
C LEU A 185 13.48 -8.77 0.92
N VAL A 186 12.82 -9.57 1.77
CA VAL A 186 11.85 -10.57 1.31
C VAL A 186 10.68 -9.91 0.59
N MET A 187 10.15 -8.80 1.14
CA MET A 187 9.06 -8.04 0.55
C MET A 187 9.48 -7.43 -0.79
N GLU A 188 10.65 -6.80 -0.86
CA GLU A 188 11.16 -6.14 -2.06
C GLU A 188 11.35 -7.16 -3.20
N VAL A 189 11.99 -8.29 -2.93
CA VAL A 189 12.14 -9.34 -3.95
C VAL A 189 10.78 -9.91 -4.36
N ALA A 190 9.82 -10.07 -3.43
CA ALA A 190 8.48 -10.56 -3.76
C ALA A 190 7.73 -9.56 -4.65
N HIS A 191 7.89 -8.27 -4.41
CA HIS A 191 7.27 -7.20 -5.18
C HIS A 191 7.69 -7.24 -6.66
N TYR A 192 8.94 -7.58 -6.95
CA TYR A 192 9.47 -7.69 -8.31
C TYR A 192 9.30 -9.08 -8.95
N SER A 193 8.64 -10.01 -8.26
CA SER A 193 8.48 -11.39 -8.71
C SER A 193 7.05 -11.68 -9.15
N SER A 194 6.90 -12.41 -10.26
CA SER A 194 5.59 -12.77 -10.83
C SER A 194 4.98 -14.03 -10.20
N ASP A 195 5.80 -14.85 -9.55
CA ASP A 195 5.45 -16.11 -8.89
C ASP A 195 6.47 -16.47 -7.78
N ILE A 196 6.19 -17.54 -7.02
CA ILE A 196 7.06 -18.03 -5.94
C ILE A 196 8.44 -18.47 -6.47
N ALA A 197 8.52 -19.00 -7.69
CA ALA A 197 9.77 -19.48 -8.26
C ALA A 197 10.71 -18.32 -8.62
N GLY A 198 10.18 -17.25 -9.22
CA GLY A 198 10.90 -16.00 -9.50
C GLY A 198 11.34 -15.31 -8.22
N TRP A 199 10.49 -15.32 -7.18
CA TRP A 199 10.85 -14.80 -5.85
C TRP A 199 12.03 -15.54 -5.24
N LEU A 200 12.01 -16.87 -5.27
CA LEU A 200 13.11 -17.69 -4.76
C LEU A 200 14.43 -17.43 -5.53
N GLN A 201 14.35 -17.27 -6.85
CA GLN A 201 15.52 -16.96 -7.68
C GLN A 201 16.08 -15.56 -7.39
N GLY A 202 15.21 -14.57 -7.17
CA GLY A 202 15.59 -13.21 -6.79
C GLY A 202 16.32 -13.19 -5.44
N LEU A 203 15.82 -13.93 -4.45
CA LEU A 203 16.48 -14.04 -3.14
C LEU A 203 17.85 -14.70 -3.25
N HIS A 204 17.99 -15.73 -4.09
CA HIS A 204 19.28 -16.36 -4.37
C HIS A 204 20.31 -15.40 -4.98
N SER A 205 19.84 -14.50 -5.85
CA SER A 205 20.69 -13.51 -6.52
C SER A 205 21.16 -12.44 -5.54
N ALA A 206 20.27 -11.95 -4.67
CA ALA A 206 20.58 -10.98 -3.62
C ALA A 206 21.63 -11.48 -2.61
N ILE A 207 21.76 -12.80 -2.44
CA ILE A 207 22.75 -13.42 -1.53
C ILE A 207 24.08 -13.70 -2.24
N SER A 208 24.09 -13.80 -3.57
CA SER A 208 25.31 -14.16 -4.34
C SER A 208 26.15 -12.96 -4.77
N GLU A 209 25.63 -11.73 -4.56
CA GLU A 209 26.37 -10.48 -4.77
C GLU A 209 27.17 -10.00 -3.53
N GLU A 210 27.20 -10.80 -2.44
CA GLU A 210 28.12 -10.62 -1.29
C GLU A 210 29.43 -11.42 -1.43
#